data_AF-A0AAV7WCK0-F1
#
_entry.id   AF-A0AAV7WCK0-F1
#
_cell.length_a   1.000
_cell.length_b   1.000
_cell.length_c   1.000
_cell.angle_alpha   90.00
_cell.angle_beta   90.00
_cell.angle_gamma   90.00
#
_symmetry.space_group_name_H-M   'P 1'
#
loop_
_entity.id
_entity.type
_entity.pdbx_description
1 polymer ?
#
loop_
_entity_poly.entity_id
_entity_poly.type
_entity_poly.pdbx_seq_one_letter_code
_entity_poly.pdbx_strand_id
1 'polypeptide(L)'
;MDDVTLFCTDGKSVQSLLEACKDFGKASGAKINVDKSQAKLFGRWDLCNEPLPFPVVAGLLKILGIWFGGPAAVAKSWNERLAKVKQKLGFWSLRHLSIEGKALVLRNDALPVLQYVTQAWPLLANVARAVNSMVFHFVWHSKMDRVKRTVIHKEHRKGGKAVPDILTILRAFFVCGCVRVNLTNENKDHSAYKVFRFFLLPVWRRLGWDKWENATMFNWDLPWYYKEIEKFVVEFGLNCVTPSLWKPRTIHRLIRSRDTTEPVSDLPPATATRVWENVSSPSLTNRHKDIAWMAVKGGLPVRSFMHSRGLCPHRECPRGCPAEETTYHLFWACPFAQRLRGALKQEMEAHIPYPNITHHSVLYGLFPKTHSVEAIQGCWRILCCVKDILLYART
;
A
#
# COMPACT_ATOMS: atom_id res chain seq x y z
N MET A 1 2.64 -21.04 -24.94
CA MET A 1 1.75 -20.86 -23.77
C MET A 1 0.61 -21.81 -24.01
N ASP A 2 0.40 -22.77 -23.12
CA ASP A 2 -0.40 -23.96 -23.43
C ASP A 2 -1.85 -23.80 -22.93
N ASP A 3 -2.07 -22.92 -21.96
CA ASP A 3 -3.40 -22.61 -21.42
C ASP A 3 -4.12 -21.61 -22.33
N VAL A 4 -5.18 -22.08 -23.00
CA VAL A 4 -6.06 -21.27 -23.84
C VAL A 4 -7.47 -21.29 -23.25
N THR A 5 -8.14 -20.12 -23.21
CA THR A 5 -9.55 -20.01 -22.83
C THR A 5 -10.32 -19.45 -23.99
N LEU A 6 -11.40 -20.12 -24.37
CA LEU A 6 -12.23 -19.77 -25.52
C LEU A 6 -13.69 -19.64 -25.09
N PHE A 7 -14.42 -18.77 -25.77
CA PHE A 7 -15.85 -18.55 -25.56
C PHE A 7 -16.61 -19.13 -26.74
N CYS A 8 -17.53 -20.05 -26.44
CA CYS A 8 -18.39 -20.72 -27.40
C CYS A 8 -19.85 -20.32 -27.10
N THR A 9 -20.65 -20.11 -28.15
CA THR A 9 -22.06 -19.69 -28.04
C THR A 9 -23.02 -20.87 -27.91
N ASP A 10 -22.66 -22.01 -28.48
CA ASP A 10 -23.50 -23.21 -28.65
C ASP A 10 -22.63 -24.44 -28.95
N GLY A 11 -23.24 -25.64 -28.99
CA GLY A 11 -22.54 -26.89 -29.30
C GLY A 11 -21.86 -26.92 -30.67
N LYS A 12 -22.43 -26.25 -31.70
CA LYS A 12 -21.82 -26.19 -33.04
C LYS A 12 -20.50 -25.44 -33.00
N SER A 13 -20.45 -24.32 -32.29
CA SER A 13 -19.22 -23.53 -32.11
C SER A 13 -18.13 -24.33 -31.36
N VAL A 14 -18.52 -25.23 -30.44
CA VAL A 14 -17.58 -26.15 -29.78
C VAL A 14 -17.05 -27.18 -30.78
N GLN A 15 -17.89 -27.75 -31.63
CA GLN A 15 -17.45 -28.71 -32.66
C GLN A 15 -16.47 -28.07 -33.66
N SER A 16 -16.81 -26.88 -34.19
CA SER A 16 -15.91 -26.16 -35.09
C SER A 16 -14.57 -25.83 -34.43
N LEU A 17 -14.57 -25.53 -33.12
CA LEU A 17 -13.34 -25.34 -32.37
C LEU A 17 -12.50 -26.62 -32.32
N LEU A 18 -13.11 -27.77 -32.03
CA LEU A 18 -12.38 -29.05 -31.97
C LEU A 18 -11.77 -29.41 -33.32
N GLU A 19 -12.49 -29.15 -34.42
CA GLU A 19 -11.98 -29.34 -35.78
C GLU A 19 -10.78 -28.45 -36.05
N ALA A 20 -10.89 -27.15 -35.75
CA ALA A 20 -9.78 -26.21 -35.90
C ALA A 20 -8.56 -26.61 -35.06
N CYS A 21 -8.75 -27.04 -33.82
CA CYS A 21 -7.66 -27.56 -32.98
C CYS A 21 -7.07 -28.86 -33.53
N LYS A 22 -7.88 -29.74 -34.13
CA LYS A 22 -7.39 -30.97 -34.77
C LYS A 22 -6.53 -30.65 -35.98
N ASP A 23 -6.95 -29.71 -36.81
CA ASP A 23 -6.17 -29.28 -37.98
C ASP A 23 -4.88 -28.57 -37.58
N PHE A 24 -4.94 -27.69 -36.58
CA PHE A 24 -3.73 -27.11 -35.98
C PHE A 24 -2.81 -28.20 -35.40
N GLY A 25 -3.39 -29.23 -34.77
CA GLY A 25 -2.65 -30.36 -34.23
C GLY A 25 -1.96 -31.21 -35.30
N LYS A 26 -2.54 -31.35 -36.49
CA LYS A 26 -1.88 -32.03 -37.64
C LYS A 26 -0.63 -31.28 -38.09
N ALA A 27 -0.66 -29.95 -38.09
CA ALA A 27 0.46 -29.12 -38.53
C ALA A 27 1.55 -28.96 -37.44
N SER A 28 1.15 -28.82 -36.17
CA SER A 28 2.06 -28.52 -35.05
C SER A 28 2.51 -29.73 -34.25
N GLY A 29 1.81 -30.86 -34.36
CA GLY A 29 1.96 -32.02 -33.46
C GLY A 29 1.31 -31.85 -32.08
N ALA A 30 0.73 -30.68 -31.78
CA ALA A 30 0.06 -30.41 -30.51
C ALA A 30 -1.28 -31.16 -30.39
N LYS A 31 -1.64 -31.59 -29.18
CA LYS A 31 -2.93 -32.25 -28.88
C LYS A 31 -3.60 -31.60 -27.68
N ILE A 32 -4.92 -31.48 -27.75
CA ILE A 32 -5.73 -31.06 -26.59
C ILE A 32 -5.61 -32.14 -25.51
N ASN A 33 -5.32 -31.72 -24.28
CA ASN A 33 -5.38 -32.57 -23.12
C ASN A 33 -6.80 -32.54 -22.54
N VAL A 34 -7.66 -33.46 -22.98
CA VAL A 34 -9.08 -33.52 -22.61
C VAL A 34 -9.27 -33.64 -21.09
N ASP A 35 -8.38 -34.35 -20.40
CA ASP A 35 -8.45 -34.54 -18.94
C ASP A 35 -8.18 -33.24 -18.16
N LYS A 36 -7.38 -32.34 -18.72
CA LYS A 36 -7.10 -31.02 -18.14
C LYS A 36 -8.06 -29.93 -18.65
N SER A 37 -8.69 -30.15 -19.81
CA SER A 37 -9.67 -29.24 -20.38
C SER A 37 -11.00 -29.33 -19.65
N GLN A 38 -11.63 -28.17 -19.44
CA GLN A 38 -12.87 -28.06 -18.67
C GLN A 38 -13.81 -27.09 -19.37
N ALA A 39 -15.12 -27.39 -19.33
CA ALA A 39 -16.14 -26.48 -19.82
C ALA A 39 -16.89 -25.84 -18.64
N LYS A 40 -17.21 -24.56 -18.76
CA LYS A 40 -18.16 -23.90 -17.85
C LYS A 40 -19.28 -23.28 -18.66
N LEU A 41 -20.51 -23.63 -18.30
CA LEU A 41 -21.71 -23.18 -18.98
C LEU A 41 -22.20 -21.86 -18.40
N PHE A 42 -22.61 -20.96 -19.28
CA PHE A 42 -23.29 -19.71 -18.96
C PHE A 42 -24.58 -19.64 -19.77
N GLY A 43 -25.69 -19.32 -19.12
CA GLY A 43 -27.01 -19.33 -19.76
C GLY A 43 -27.61 -20.74 -19.86
N ARG A 44 -28.57 -20.92 -20.78
CA ARG A 44 -29.23 -22.20 -21.03
C ARG A 44 -28.47 -22.97 -22.10
N TRP A 45 -28.12 -24.22 -21.78
CA TRP A 45 -27.46 -25.17 -22.68
C TRP A 45 -28.27 -26.46 -22.68
N ASP A 46 -28.52 -27.02 -23.86
CA ASP A 46 -29.20 -28.30 -24.01
C ASP A 46 -28.16 -29.42 -24.19
N LEU A 47 -27.59 -29.86 -23.07
CA LEU A 47 -26.54 -30.89 -23.08
C LEU A 47 -27.04 -32.27 -23.55
N CYS A 48 -28.36 -32.50 -23.58
CA CYS A 48 -28.92 -33.74 -24.09
C CYS A 48 -28.74 -33.83 -25.61
N ASN A 49 -28.95 -32.72 -26.30
CA ASN A 49 -28.79 -32.64 -27.76
C ASN A 49 -27.39 -32.17 -28.18
N GLU A 50 -26.67 -31.48 -27.29
CA GLU A 50 -25.34 -30.90 -27.55
C GLU A 50 -24.32 -31.36 -26.49
N PRO A 51 -23.90 -32.64 -26.51
CA PRO A 51 -22.94 -33.16 -25.55
C PRO A 51 -21.57 -32.49 -25.75
N LEU A 52 -20.93 -32.11 -24.65
CA LEU A 52 -19.60 -31.52 -24.65
C LEU A 52 -18.51 -32.59 -24.45
N PRO A 53 -17.36 -32.47 -25.13
CA PRO A 53 -16.25 -33.43 -25.01
C PRO A 53 -15.44 -33.24 -23.72
N PHE A 54 -15.76 -32.20 -22.92
CA PHE A 54 -15.01 -31.82 -21.73
C PHE A 54 -15.89 -31.93 -20.49
N PRO A 55 -15.32 -32.28 -19.33
CA PRO A 55 -16.05 -32.25 -18.07
C PRO A 55 -16.59 -30.85 -17.77
N VAL A 56 -17.88 -30.79 -17.44
CA VAL A 56 -18.57 -29.54 -17.10
C VAL A 56 -18.36 -29.20 -15.63
N VAL A 57 -17.82 -28.01 -15.38
CA VAL A 57 -17.56 -27.51 -14.02
C VAL A 57 -18.78 -26.77 -13.49
N ALA A 58 -19.49 -27.40 -12.55
CA ALA A 58 -20.60 -26.77 -11.83
C ALA A 58 -20.14 -25.61 -10.93
N GLY A 59 -18.97 -25.76 -10.29
CA GLY A 59 -18.41 -24.79 -9.34
C GLY A 59 -17.61 -23.65 -9.97
N LEU A 60 -16.59 -23.19 -9.25
CA LEU A 60 -15.74 -22.09 -9.72
C LEU A 60 -14.70 -22.60 -10.74
N LEU A 61 -14.47 -21.81 -11.79
CA LEU A 61 -13.45 -22.07 -12.80
C LEU A 61 -12.19 -21.24 -12.50
N LYS A 62 -10.99 -21.82 -12.61
CA LYS A 62 -9.73 -21.11 -12.37
C LYS A 62 -9.03 -20.82 -13.71
N ILE A 63 -8.86 -19.55 -14.05
CA ILE A 63 -8.19 -19.11 -15.27
C ILE A 63 -6.99 -18.25 -14.87
N LEU A 64 -5.78 -18.63 -15.30
CA LEU A 64 -4.52 -17.96 -14.94
C LEU A 64 -4.38 -17.75 -13.42
N GLY A 65 -4.90 -18.71 -12.66
CA GLY A 65 -4.91 -18.67 -11.20
C GLY A 65 -6.03 -17.84 -10.56
N ILE A 66 -6.81 -17.04 -11.29
CA ILE A 66 -7.96 -16.28 -10.75
C ILE A 66 -9.22 -17.13 -10.87
N TRP A 67 -10.10 -17.08 -9.86
CA TRP A 67 -11.36 -17.81 -9.88
C TRP A 67 -12.49 -16.97 -10.50
N PHE A 68 -13.32 -17.63 -11.31
CA PHE A 68 -14.49 -17.08 -12.00
C PHE A 68 -15.70 -18.01 -11.84
N GLY A 69 -16.86 -17.54 -12.30
CA GLY A 69 -18.00 -18.42 -12.51
C GLY A 69 -18.97 -18.58 -11.34
N GLY A 70 -19.02 -17.61 -10.43
CA GLY A 70 -20.02 -17.55 -9.36
C GLY A 70 -19.72 -16.45 -8.33
N PRO A 71 -20.68 -16.13 -7.42
CA PRO A 71 -20.50 -15.07 -6.43
C PRO A 71 -19.28 -15.26 -5.52
N ALA A 72 -18.92 -16.50 -5.21
CA ALA A 72 -17.80 -16.83 -4.35
C ALA A 72 -16.41 -16.67 -5.02
N ALA A 73 -16.34 -16.49 -6.34
CA ALA A 73 -15.08 -16.48 -7.07
C ALA A 73 -14.16 -15.31 -6.67
N VAL A 74 -14.78 -14.14 -6.41
CA VAL A 74 -14.05 -12.94 -6.00
C VAL A 74 -13.39 -13.13 -4.64
N ALA A 75 -14.18 -13.60 -3.65
CA ALA A 75 -13.69 -13.86 -2.30
C ALA A 75 -12.60 -14.94 -2.30
N LYS A 76 -12.80 -16.05 -3.04
CA LYS A 76 -11.81 -17.13 -3.16
C LYS A 76 -10.51 -16.64 -3.79
N SER A 77 -10.61 -15.83 -4.86
CA SER A 77 -9.44 -15.23 -5.51
C SER A 77 -8.62 -14.41 -4.53
N TRP A 78 -9.26 -13.49 -3.78
CA TRP A 78 -8.58 -12.67 -2.79
C TRP A 78 -7.99 -13.49 -1.64
N ASN A 79 -8.76 -14.42 -1.06
CA ASN A 79 -8.31 -15.21 0.09
C ASN A 79 -7.04 -16.03 -0.20
N GLU A 80 -6.94 -16.64 -1.38
CA GLU A 80 -5.71 -17.36 -1.78
C GLU A 80 -4.48 -16.43 -1.81
N ARG A 81 -4.64 -15.16 -2.22
CA ARG A 81 -3.51 -14.20 -2.27
C ARG A 81 -3.21 -13.61 -0.92
N LEU A 82 -4.23 -13.36 -0.10
CA LEU A 82 -4.05 -12.93 1.29
C LEU A 82 -3.24 -13.97 2.08
N ALA A 83 -3.52 -15.26 1.91
CA ALA A 83 -2.75 -16.33 2.55
C ALA A 83 -1.27 -16.29 2.14
N LYS A 84 -0.98 -16.14 0.84
CA LYS A 84 0.40 -16.02 0.32
C LYS A 84 1.13 -14.79 0.87
N VAL A 85 0.46 -13.64 0.91
CA VAL A 85 1.06 -12.40 1.46
C VAL A 85 1.29 -12.54 2.96
N LYS A 86 0.34 -13.12 3.71
CA LYS A 86 0.49 -13.37 5.15
C LYS A 86 1.70 -14.24 5.44
N GLN A 87 1.90 -15.31 4.65
CA GLN A 87 3.07 -16.18 4.78
C GLN A 87 4.38 -15.42 4.51
N LYS A 88 4.45 -14.67 3.39
CA LYS A 88 5.62 -13.84 3.05
C LYS A 88 5.96 -12.84 4.17
N LEU A 89 4.97 -12.08 4.64
CA LEU A 89 5.16 -11.10 5.71
C LEU A 89 5.53 -11.76 7.04
N GLY A 90 5.03 -12.97 7.31
CA GLY A 90 5.45 -13.81 8.43
C GLY A 90 6.95 -14.09 8.42
N PHE A 91 7.50 -14.56 7.30
CA PHE A 91 8.94 -14.80 7.16
C PHE A 91 9.76 -13.52 7.32
N TRP A 92 9.33 -12.41 6.72
CA TRP A 92 10.02 -11.12 6.86
C TRP A 92 9.94 -10.55 8.28
N SER A 93 8.90 -10.90 9.06
CA SER A 93 8.73 -10.48 10.45
C SER A 93 9.76 -11.08 11.40
N LEU A 94 10.42 -12.18 11.00
CA LEU A 94 11.53 -12.79 11.76
C LEU A 94 12.81 -11.94 11.72
N ARG A 95 12.89 -10.97 10.81
CA ARG A 95 14.06 -10.09 10.65
C ARG A 95 13.81 -8.75 11.35
N HIS A 96 14.85 -8.19 11.97
CA HIS A 96 14.81 -6.85 12.54
C HIS A 96 14.93 -5.78 11.44
N LEU A 97 13.81 -5.46 10.80
CA LEU A 97 13.74 -4.46 9.74
C LEU A 97 13.32 -3.09 10.28
N SER A 98 13.95 -2.03 9.74
CA SER A 98 13.45 -0.65 9.89
C SER A 98 12.10 -0.46 9.19
N ILE A 99 11.39 0.63 9.48
CA ILE A 99 10.14 0.98 8.79
C ILE A 99 10.37 1.08 7.27
N GLU A 100 11.52 1.63 6.86
CA GLU A 100 11.90 1.73 5.44
C GLU A 100 12.13 0.36 4.80
N GLY A 101 12.82 -0.56 5.49
CA GLY A 101 12.98 -1.95 5.03
C GLY A 101 11.63 -2.67 4.91
N LYS A 102 10.72 -2.44 5.87
CA LYS A 102 9.34 -2.98 5.80
C LYS A 102 8.54 -2.36 4.65
N ALA A 103 8.70 -1.06 4.38
CA ALA A 103 8.07 -0.42 3.23
C ALA A 103 8.54 -1.04 1.90
N LEU A 104 9.83 -1.41 1.81
CA LEU A 104 10.38 -2.10 0.64
C LEU A 104 9.79 -3.50 0.47
N VAL A 105 9.70 -4.29 1.53
CA VAL A 105 9.03 -5.61 1.52
C VAL A 105 7.58 -5.47 1.07
N LEU A 106 6.83 -4.51 1.62
CA LEU A 106 5.44 -4.29 1.21
C LEU A 106 5.33 -3.95 -0.28
N ARG A 107 6.25 -3.13 -0.80
CA ARG A 107 6.26 -2.70 -2.20
C ARG A 107 6.65 -3.83 -3.17
N ASN A 108 7.63 -4.64 -2.81
CA ASN A 108 8.25 -5.61 -3.72
C ASN A 108 7.71 -7.04 -3.57
N ASP A 109 7.28 -7.43 -2.36
CA ASP A 109 6.81 -8.79 -2.08
C ASP A 109 5.30 -8.89 -1.91
N ALA A 110 4.68 -7.94 -1.22
CA ALA A 110 3.25 -8.01 -0.91
C ALA A 110 2.39 -7.42 -2.03
N LEU A 111 2.71 -6.21 -2.48
CA LEU A 111 1.92 -5.47 -3.44
C LEU A 111 1.74 -6.21 -4.78
N PRO A 112 2.78 -6.79 -5.43
CA PRO A 112 2.60 -7.45 -6.73
C PRO A 112 1.65 -8.65 -6.67
N VAL A 113 1.69 -9.40 -5.56
CA VAL A 113 0.81 -10.56 -5.35
C VAL A 113 -0.66 -10.14 -5.26
N LEU A 114 -0.95 -9.02 -4.58
CA LEU A 114 -2.30 -8.48 -4.45
C LEU A 114 -2.77 -7.79 -5.74
N GLN A 115 -1.89 -7.03 -6.38
CA GLN A 115 -2.15 -6.30 -7.62
C GLN A 115 -2.62 -7.24 -8.73
N TYR A 116 -2.10 -8.47 -8.78
CA TYR A 116 -2.53 -9.44 -9.78
C TYR A 116 -4.06 -9.68 -9.77
N VAL A 117 -4.68 -9.73 -8.58
CA VAL A 117 -6.15 -9.92 -8.45
C VAL A 117 -6.92 -8.70 -8.94
N THR A 118 -6.36 -7.50 -8.76
CA THR A 118 -7.00 -6.23 -9.17
C THR A 118 -7.18 -6.06 -10.67
N GLN A 119 -6.54 -6.92 -11.48
CA GLN A 119 -6.74 -6.92 -12.93
C GLN A 119 -8.09 -7.52 -13.31
N ALA A 120 -8.67 -8.39 -12.46
CA ALA A 120 -9.95 -9.05 -12.70
C ALA A 120 -11.05 -8.56 -11.75
N TRP A 121 -10.70 -8.28 -10.48
CA TRP A 121 -11.69 -8.01 -9.43
C TRP A 121 -11.36 -6.77 -8.62
N PRO A 122 -12.36 -5.95 -8.23
CA PRO A 122 -12.13 -4.84 -7.32
C PRO A 122 -11.78 -5.35 -5.91
N LEU A 123 -11.22 -4.45 -5.12
CA LEU A 123 -10.91 -4.72 -3.72
C LEU A 123 -12.21 -4.75 -2.88
N LEU A 124 -12.52 -5.89 -2.27
CA LEU A 124 -13.67 -6.02 -1.37
C LEU A 124 -13.41 -5.33 -0.02
N ALA A 125 -14.45 -4.82 0.64
CA ALA A 125 -14.31 -4.12 1.93
C ALA A 125 -13.75 -5.00 3.06
N ASN A 126 -14.13 -6.28 3.14
CA ASN A 126 -13.57 -7.23 4.10
C ASN A 126 -12.09 -7.54 3.81
N VAL A 127 -11.74 -7.68 2.53
CA VAL A 127 -10.36 -7.87 2.07
C VAL A 127 -9.52 -6.64 2.38
N ALA A 128 -10.04 -5.43 2.12
CA ALA A 128 -9.37 -4.17 2.44
C ALA A 128 -9.03 -4.09 3.93
N ARG A 129 -9.98 -4.43 4.81
CA ARG A 129 -9.76 -4.50 6.27
C ARG A 129 -8.66 -5.51 6.62
N ALA A 130 -8.69 -6.71 6.03
CA ALA A 130 -7.69 -7.74 6.28
C ALA A 130 -6.29 -7.31 5.81
N VAL A 131 -6.16 -6.73 4.61
CA VAL A 131 -4.91 -6.18 4.09
C VAL A 131 -4.39 -5.08 5.01
N ASN A 132 -5.25 -4.13 5.39
CA ASN A 132 -4.85 -3.01 6.24
C ASN A 132 -4.30 -3.50 7.59
N SER A 133 -5.03 -4.39 8.26
CA SER A 133 -4.60 -4.97 9.54
C SER A 133 -3.28 -5.72 9.41
N MET A 134 -3.11 -6.53 8.37
CA MET A 134 -1.88 -7.29 8.13
C MET A 134 -0.67 -6.37 7.84
N VAL A 135 -0.86 -5.34 7.01
CA VAL A 135 0.18 -4.36 6.68
C VAL A 135 0.65 -3.62 7.93
N PHE A 136 -0.28 -3.09 8.73
CA PHE A 136 0.08 -2.30 9.90
C PHE A 136 0.62 -3.17 11.04
N HIS A 137 0.11 -4.39 11.20
CA HIS A 137 0.72 -5.37 12.10
C HIS A 137 2.18 -5.66 11.74
N PHE A 138 2.47 -5.84 10.45
CA PHE A 138 3.84 -6.04 9.96
C PHE A 138 4.72 -4.82 10.21
N VAL A 139 4.25 -3.61 9.86
CA VAL A 139 4.99 -2.35 10.03
C VAL A 139 5.35 -2.11 11.49
N TRP A 140 4.40 -2.24 12.40
CA TRP A 140 4.63 -1.98 13.83
C TRP A 140 5.18 -3.16 14.61
N HIS A 141 5.13 -4.37 14.03
CA HIS A 141 5.38 -5.61 14.76
C HIS A 141 4.52 -5.73 16.03
N SER A 142 3.29 -5.23 15.95
CA SER A 142 2.33 -5.14 17.04
C SER A 142 0.94 -4.86 16.48
N LYS A 143 -0.11 -5.18 17.24
CA LYS A 143 -1.49 -4.78 16.92
C LYS A 143 -1.74 -3.28 17.14
N MET A 144 -0.83 -2.58 17.82
CA MET A 144 -0.97 -1.17 18.15
C MET A 144 -0.26 -0.28 17.13
N ASP A 145 -1.01 0.65 16.55
CA ASP A 145 -0.45 1.72 15.74
C ASP A 145 0.15 2.81 16.65
N ARG A 146 1.45 3.08 16.46
CA ARG A 146 2.15 4.13 17.20
C ARG A 146 1.91 5.52 16.62
N VAL A 147 1.68 5.61 15.31
CA VAL A 147 1.38 6.84 14.57
C VAL A 147 0.18 6.60 13.67
N LYS A 148 -0.63 7.64 13.42
CA LYS A 148 -1.80 7.58 12.54
C LYS A 148 -1.44 7.00 11.16
N ARG A 149 -2.26 6.06 10.67
CA ARG A 149 -2.07 5.37 9.38
C ARG A 149 -1.98 6.33 8.20
N THR A 150 -2.79 7.39 8.17
CA THR A 150 -2.77 8.39 7.09
C THR A 150 -1.43 9.12 6.99
N VAL A 151 -0.71 9.27 8.11
CA VAL A 151 0.58 9.98 8.16
C VAL A 151 1.72 9.10 7.64
N ILE A 152 1.70 7.80 7.92
CA ILE A 152 2.83 6.92 7.57
C ILE A 152 3.06 6.83 6.06
N HIS A 153 2.00 6.99 5.28
CA HIS A 153 2.02 6.95 3.82
C HIS A 153 2.64 8.19 3.18
N LYS A 154 2.63 9.32 3.89
CA LYS A 154 3.20 10.58 3.40
C LYS A 154 4.70 10.43 3.13
N GLU A 155 5.21 11.26 2.25
CA GLU A 155 6.65 11.35 2.00
C GLU A 155 7.41 11.84 3.23
N HIS A 156 8.71 11.53 3.29
CA HIS A 156 9.58 11.91 4.39
C HIS A 156 9.57 13.43 4.65
N ARG A 157 9.65 14.26 3.61
CA ARG A 157 9.61 15.73 3.72
C ARG A 157 8.27 16.27 4.24
N LYS A 158 7.20 15.49 4.10
CA LYS A 158 5.86 15.80 4.60
C LYS A 158 5.59 15.18 5.97
N GLY A 159 6.60 14.57 6.61
CA GLY A 159 6.50 13.98 7.94
C GLY A 159 6.01 12.54 8.01
N GLY A 160 5.95 11.83 6.88
CA GLY A 160 5.67 10.40 6.84
C GLY A 160 6.90 9.52 6.67
N LYS A 161 6.68 8.24 6.35
CA LYS A 161 7.74 7.23 6.14
C LYS A 161 7.67 6.57 4.76
N ALA A 162 6.87 7.14 3.85
CA ALA A 162 6.66 6.63 2.50
C ALA A 162 6.29 5.13 2.44
N VAL A 163 5.61 4.63 3.47
CA VAL A 163 5.07 3.26 3.49
C VAL A 163 3.96 3.18 2.43
N PRO A 164 3.99 2.21 1.50
CA PRO A 164 3.01 2.17 0.41
C PRO A 164 1.58 2.06 0.96
N ASP A 165 0.69 2.94 0.52
CA ASP A 165 -0.75 2.76 0.74
C ASP A 165 -1.28 1.70 -0.21
N ILE A 166 -1.15 0.44 0.23
CA ILE A 166 -1.54 -0.74 -0.54
C ILE A 166 -3.00 -0.63 -0.98
N LEU A 167 -3.91 -0.13 -0.13
CA LEU A 167 -5.34 -0.10 -0.46
C LEU A 167 -5.61 0.87 -1.61
N THR A 168 -5.10 2.09 -1.50
CA THR A 168 -5.28 3.12 -2.54
C THR A 168 -4.62 2.68 -3.84
N ILE A 169 -3.44 2.05 -3.78
CA ILE A 169 -2.75 1.52 -4.96
C ILE A 169 -3.59 0.44 -5.64
N LEU A 170 -4.10 -0.56 -4.89
CA LEU A 170 -4.90 -1.65 -5.45
C LEU A 170 -6.20 -1.16 -6.11
N ARG A 171 -6.89 -0.20 -5.47
CA ARG A 171 -8.09 0.43 -6.05
C ARG A 171 -7.74 1.18 -7.34
N ALA A 172 -6.66 1.97 -7.34
CA ALA A 172 -6.18 2.67 -8.52
C ALA A 172 -5.84 1.70 -9.68
N PHE A 173 -5.24 0.54 -9.40
CA PHE A 173 -4.95 -0.46 -10.42
C PHE A 173 -6.21 -0.97 -11.12
N PHE A 174 -7.24 -1.34 -10.36
CA PHE A 174 -8.51 -1.80 -10.91
C PHE A 174 -9.18 -0.71 -11.76
N VAL A 175 -9.31 0.51 -11.22
CA VAL A 175 -9.98 1.62 -11.90
C VAL A 175 -9.22 2.04 -13.16
N CYS A 176 -7.90 2.22 -13.10
CA CYS A 176 -7.09 2.54 -14.27
C CYS A 176 -7.17 1.43 -15.34
N GLY A 177 -7.26 0.15 -14.95
CA GLY A 177 -7.49 -0.94 -15.90
C GLY A 177 -8.77 -0.75 -16.70
N CYS A 178 -9.88 -0.46 -16.01
CA CYS A 178 -11.18 -0.21 -16.62
C CYS A 178 -11.17 1.02 -17.54
N VAL A 179 -10.56 2.12 -17.10
CA VAL A 179 -10.46 3.36 -17.90
C VAL A 179 -9.61 3.15 -19.15
N ARG A 180 -8.44 2.52 -19.02
CA ARG A 180 -7.49 2.43 -20.13
C ARG A 180 -7.97 1.56 -21.28
N VAL A 181 -8.64 0.45 -20.97
CA VAL A 181 -9.19 -0.46 -21.98
C VAL A 181 -10.26 0.23 -22.84
N ASN A 182 -10.96 1.23 -22.29
CA ASN A 182 -12.13 1.84 -22.93
C ASN A 182 -11.89 3.23 -23.51
N LEU A 183 -11.13 4.08 -22.82
CA LEU A 183 -11.00 5.49 -23.20
C LEU A 183 -9.63 5.82 -23.80
N THR A 184 -8.65 4.94 -23.67
CA THR A 184 -7.28 5.18 -24.18
C THR A 184 -6.81 4.13 -25.18
N ASN A 185 -7.59 3.07 -25.40
CA ASN A 185 -7.23 2.02 -26.34
C ASN A 185 -7.67 2.41 -27.75
N GLU A 186 -6.74 2.34 -28.71
CA GLU A 186 -7.00 2.67 -30.12
C GLU A 186 -7.81 1.56 -30.81
N ASN A 187 -7.65 0.30 -30.37
CA ASN A 187 -8.35 -0.85 -30.97
C ASN A 187 -9.77 -1.00 -30.41
N LYS A 188 -10.72 -0.34 -31.05
CA LYS A 188 -12.16 -0.39 -30.72
C LYS A 188 -12.86 -1.67 -31.19
N ASP A 189 -12.20 -2.47 -32.04
CA ASP A 189 -12.79 -3.72 -32.55
C ASP A 189 -12.65 -4.89 -31.59
N HIS A 190 -11.75 -4.77 -30.61
CA HIS A 190 -11.53 -5.79 -29.60
C HIS A 190 -12.79 -6.07 -28.76
N SER A 191 -13.14 -7.35 -28.58
CA SER A 191 -14.34 -7.77 -27.84
C SER A 191 -14.41 -7.19 -26.42
N ALA A 192 -13.28 -7.16 -25.70
CA ALA A 192 -13.19 -6.50 -24.40
C ALA A 192 -13.60 -5.01 -24.46
N TYR A 193 -13.17 -4.24 -25.45
CA TYR A 193 -13.60 -2.83 -25.57
C TYR A 193 -15.12 -2.73 -25.62
N LYS A 194 -15.77 -3.55 -26.45
CA LYS A 194 -17.24 -3.58 -26.62
C LYS A 194 -17.96 -3.95 -25.33
N VAL A 195 -17.50 -5.01 -24.63
CA VAL A 195 -18.08 -5.45 -23.35
C VAL A 195 -17.93 -4.38 -22.26
N PHE A 196 -16.72 -3.84 -22.10
CA PHE A 196 -16.49 -2.79 -21.11
C PHE A 196 -17.28 -1.52 -21.46
N ARG A 197 -17.41 -1.15 -22.74
CA ARG A 197 -18.22 0.00 -23.18
C ARG A 197 -19.68 -0.22 -22.86
N PHE A 198 -20.22 -1.42 -23.15
CA PHE A 198 -21.61 -1.76 -22.84
C PHE A 198 -21.96 -1.54 -21.36
N PHE A 199 -21.08 -1.92 -20.43
CA PHE A 199 -21.34 -1.73 -18.99
C PHE A 199 -20.94 -0.34 -18.45
N LEU A 200 -19.84 0.24 -18.93
CA LEU A 200 -19.25 1.45 -18.32
C LEU A 200 -19.67 2.76 -18.99
N LEU A 201 -20.30 2.71 -20.16
CA LEU A 201 -20.72 3.92 -20.88
C LEU A 201 -21.58 4.88 -20.03
N PRO A 202 -22.55 4.40 -19.21
CA PRO A 202 -23.29 5.30 -18.31
C PRO A 202 -22.40 5.98 -17.27
N VAL A 203 -21.38 5.28 -16.76
CA VAL A 203 -20.40 5.84 -15.81
C VAL A 203 -19.59 6.94 -16.47
N TRP A 204 -19.07 6.68 -17.68
CA TRP A 204 -18.28 7.66 -18.42
C TRP A 204 -19.05 8.94 -18.73
N ARG A 205 -20.34 8.81 -19.08
CA ARG A 205 -21.23 9.96 -19.31
C ARG A 205 -21.46 10.77 -18.05
N ARG A 206 -21.72 10.12 -16.91
CA ARG A 206 -21.87 10.82 -15.61
C ARG A 206 -20.59 11.54 -15.18
N LEU A 207 -19.43 10.97 -15.50
CA LEU A 207 -18.13 11.60 -15.24
C LEU A 207 -17.72 12.65 -16.29
N GLY A 208 -18.50 12.84 -17.36
CA GLY A 208 -18.20 13.77 -18.44
C GLY A 208 -17.05 13.34 -19.36
N TRP A 209 -16.68 12.05 -19.37
CA TRP A 209 -15.58 11.51 -20.17
C TRP A 209 -16.00 10.89 -21.52
N ASP A 210 -17.31 10.78 -21.76
CA ASP A 210 -17.88 10.32 -23.03
C ASP A 210 -19.10 11.19 -23.38
N LYS A 211 -19.42 11.29 -24.67
CA LYS A 211 -20.53 12.11 -25.17
C LYS A 211 -21.85 11.35 -25.02
N TRP A 212 -22.94 12.12 -24.95
CA TRP A 212 -24.27 11.53 -24.94
C TRP A 212 -24.71 11.21 -26.39
N GLU A 213 -24.61 9.93 -26.77
CA GLU A 213 -24.96 9.44 -28.11
C GLU A 213 -25.82 8.16 -28.03
N ASN A 214 -26.99 8.13 -28.66
CA ASN A 214 -27.90 6.97 -28.55
C ASN A 214 -27.55 5.80 -29.48
N ALA A 215 -26.50 5.91 -30.30
CA ALA A 215 -26.14 4.92 -31.30
C ALA A 215 -25.44 3.66 -30.74
N THR A 216 -24.96 3.70 -29.49
CA THR A 216 -24.25 2.57 -28.87
C THR A 216 -25.14 1.89 -27.84
N MET A 217 -25.24 0.55 -27.89
CA MET A 217 -25.91 -0.23 -26.85
C MET A 217 -25.18 -0.10 -25.51
N PHE A 218 -25.95 -0.01 -24.43
CA PHE A 218 -25.40 0.05 -23.08
C PHE A 218 -26.36 -0.57 -22.05
N ASN A 219 -25.85 -0.90 -20.88
CA ASN A 219 -26.62 -1.44 -19.77
C ASN A 219 -26.76 -0.43 -18.64
N TRP A 220 -27.99 -0.14 -18.22
CA TRP A 220 -28.28 0.69 -17.05
C TRP A 220 -27.94 -0.01 -15.73
N ASP A 221 -28.05 -1.33 -15.68
CA ASP A 221 -27.73 -2.11 -14.48
C ASP A 221 -26.22 -2.37 -14.39
N LEU A 222 -25.51 -1.41 -13.79
CA LEU A 222 -24.07 -1.49 -13.61
C LEU A 222 -23.71 -2.58 -12.59
N PRO A 223 -22.92 -3.61 -12.99
CA PRO A 223 -22.43 -4.62 -12.06
C PRO A 223 -21.76 -3.99 -10.84
N TRP A 224 -21.99 -4.59 -9.66
CA TRP A 224 -21.55 -4.03 -8.38
C TRP A 224 -20.05 -3.71 -8.34
N TYR A 225 -19.23 -4.46 -9.07
CA TYR A 225 -17.78 -4.30 -9.08
C TYR A 225 -17.32 -3.03 -9.82
N TYR A 226 -18.08 -2.58 -10.82
CA TYR A 226 -17.77 -1.33 -11.53
C TYR A 226 -18.23 -0.08 -10.78
N LYS A 227 -19.15 -0.21 -9.80
CA LYS A 227 -19.52 0.90 -8.90
C LYS A 227 -18.32 1.46 -8.12
N GLU A 228 -17.24 0.68 -7.99
CA GLU A 228 -16.00 1.12 -7.37
C GLU A 228 -15.32 2.28 -8.13
N ILE A 229 -15.52 2.37 -9.45
CA ILE A 229 -14.94 3.44 -10.28
C ILE A 229 -15.46 4.81 -9.83
N GLU A 230 -16.78 4.95 -9.75
CA GLU A 230 -17.41 6.21 -9.33
C GLU A 230 -17.05 6.57 -7.89
N LYS A 231 -17.09 5.58 -6.98
CA LYS A 231 -16.68 5.77 -5.58
C LYS A 231 -15.25 6.30 -5.49
N PHE A 232 -14.32 5.68 -6.20
CA PHE A 232 -12.91 6.07 -6.19
C PHE A 232 -12.70 7.47 -6.79
N VAL A 233 -13.36 7.78 -7.91
CA VAL A 233 -13.25 9.10 -8.56
C VAL A 233 -13.78 10.21 -7.66
N VAL A 234 -14.94 10.01 -7.02
CA VAL A 234 -15.57 10.99 -6.13
C VAL A 234 -14.76 11.16 -4.85
N GLU A 235 -14.39 10.05 -4.19
CA GLU A 235 -13.62 10.06 -2.94
C GLU A 235 -12.30 10.84 -3.07
N PHE A 236 -11.62 10.70 -4.20
CA PHE A 236 -10.34 11.39 -4.45
C PHE A 236 -10.48 12.64 -5.33
N GLY A 237 -11.69 13.11 -5.66
CA GLY A 237 -11.89 14.29 -6.51
C GLY A 237 -11.07 14.24 -7.81
N LEU A 238 -11.26 13.18 -8.60
CA LEU A 238 -10.51 12.89 -9.84
C LEU A 238 -11.35 13.11 -11.11
N ASN A 239 -12.52 13.73 -10.99
CA ASN A 239 -13.45 13.98 -12.10
C ASN A 239 -12.82 14.80 -13.24
N CYS A 240 -11.96 15.77 -12.90
CA CYS A 240 -11.27 16.62 -13.88
C CYS A 240 -10.03 15.98 -14.50
N VAL A 241 -9.66 14.74 -14.12
CA VAL A 241 -8.45 14.09 -14.63
C VAL A 241 -8.72 13.46 -15.98
N THR A 242 -8.04 13.97 -17.02
CA THR A 242 -8.15 13.46 -18.39
C THR A 242 -7.85 11.96 -18.47
N PRO A 243 -8.66 11.16 -19.20
CA PRO A 243 -8.47 9.72 -19.35
C PRO A 243 -7.04 9.26 -19.71
N SER A 244 -6.29 10.04 -20.50
CA SER A 244 -4.91 9.75 -20.90
C SER A 244 -3.91 9.66 -19.73
N LEU A 245 -4.22 10.31 -18.60
CA LEU A 245 -3.37 10.33 -17.41
C LEU A 245 -3.67 9.17 -16.44
N TRP A 246 -4.66 8.32 -16.72
CA TRP A 246 -5.10 7.22 -15.86
C TRP A 246 -4.14 6.02 -15.88
N LYS A 247 -2.93 6.23 -15.39
CA LYS A 247 -1.94 5.19 -15.07
C LYS A 247 -1.91 5.02 -13.54
N PRO A 248 -1.86 3.79 -13.00
CA PRO A 248 -1.94 3.55 -11.55
C PRO A 248 -0.92 4.38 -10.74
N ARG A 249 0.33 4.43 -11.21
CA ARG A 249 1.40 5.24 -10.58
C ARG A 249 1.12 6.75 -10.64
N THR A 250 0.59 7.24 -11.75
CA THR A 250 0.27 8.66 -11.96
C THR A 250 -0.87 9.08 -11.04
N ILE A 251 -1.97 8.31 -11.00
CA ILE A 251 -3.13 8.59 -10.15
C ILE A 251 -2.73 8.52 -8.67
N HIS A 252 -1.97 7.49 -8.26
CA HIS A 252 -1.49 7.41 -6.89
C HIS A 252 -0.59 8.61 -6.52
N ARG A 253 0.30 9.04 -7.42
CA ARG A 253 1.13 10.24 -7.21
C ARG A 253 0.28 11.51 -7.09
N LEU A 254 -0.75 11.66 -7.91
CA LEU A 254 -1.67 12.79 -7.85
C LEU A 254 -2.46 12.84 -6.52
N ILE A 255 -2.85 11.68 -5.99
CA ILE A 255 -3.47 11.61 -4.66
C ILE A 255 -2.47 12.06 -3.58
N ARG A 256 -1.22 11.60 -3.66
CA ARG A 256 -0.16 11.94 -2.68
C ARG A 256 0.38 13.36 -2.80
N SER A 257 0.26 14.01 -3.97
CA SER A 257 0.72 15.39 -4.13
C SER A 257 -0.11 16.35 -3.26
N ARG A 258 -1.37 16.01 -3.00
CA ARG A 258 -2.30 16.76 -2.14
C ARG A 258 -2.01 16.62 -0.63
N ASP A 259 -1.14 15.70 -0.24
CA ASP A 259 -0.76 15.56 1.17
C ASP A 259 -0.11 16.85 1.67
N THR A 260 -0.55 17.36 2.82
CA THR A 260 0.08 18.50 3.51
C THR A 260 1.23 18.02 4.41
N THR A 261 2.19 18.91 4.67
CA THR A 261 3.26 18.68 5.64
C THR A 261 2.66 18.53 7.04
N GLU A 262 3.04 17.47 7.75
CA GLU A 262 2.60 17.27 9.13
C GLU A 262 3.16 18.37 10.04
N PRO A 263 2.33 18.98 10.90
CA PRO A 263 2.81 19.90 11.91
C PRO A 263 3.68 19.17 12.94
N VAL A 264 4.62 19.90 13.52
CA VAL A 264 5.42 19.45 14.67
C VAL A 264 4.88 20.16 15.90
N SER A 265 4.56 19.39 16.94
CA SER A 265 4.09 19.95 18.21
C SER A 265 5.09 20.96 18.76
N ASP A 266 4.57 22.04 19.35
CA ASP A 266 5.35 23.07 20.06
C ASP A 266 6.32 23.85 19.15
N LEU A 267 6.13 23.81 17.83
CA LEU A 267 6.95 24.53 16.85
C LEU A 267 6.10 25.27 15.79
N PRO A 268 6.57 26.43 15.29
CA PRO A 268 5.89 27.15 14.21
C PRO A 268 5.81 26.32 12.92
N PRO A 269 4.72 26.39 12.14
CA PRO A 269 4.54 25.61 10.91
C PRO A 269 5.68 25.76 9.89
N ALA A 270 6.29 26.95 9.81
CA ALA A 270 7.41 27.22 8.91
C ALA A 270 8.65 26.34 9.18
N THR A 271 8.80 25.84 10.42
CA THR A 271 9.96 25.01 10.81
C THR A 271 9.75 23.52 10.53
N ALA A 272 8.51 23.07 10.31
CA ALA A 272 8.17 21.65 10.20
C ALA A 272 8.92 20.96 9.06
N THR A 273 9.01 21.58 7.88
CA THR A 273 9.76 21.05 6.73
C THR A 273 11.21 20.76 7.09
N ARG A 274 11.86 21.70 7.79
CA ARG A 274 13.26 21.56 8.21
C ARG A 274 13.45 20.42 9.22
N VAL A 275 12.53 20.28 10.18
CA VAL A 275 12.54 19.17 11.14
C VAL A 275 12.44 17.83 10.40
N TRP A 276 11.53 17.72 9.44
CA TRP A 276 11.35 16.48 8.68
C TRP A 276 12.55 16.15 7.79
N GLU A 277 13.22 17.15 7.21
CA GLU A 277 14.50 16.97 6.51
C GLU A 277 15.61 16.46 7.44
N ASN A 278 15.74 17.03 8.65
CA ASN A 278 16.74 16.60 9.63
C ASN A 278 16.51 15.16 10.10
N VAL A 279 15.25 14.81 10.39
CA VAL A 279 14.83 13.47 10.83
C VAL A 279 15.05 12.41 9.75
N SER A 280 14.90 12.80 8.48
CA SER A 280 15.06 11.90 7.32
C SER A 280 16.43 12.00 6.64
N SER A 281 17.39 12.68 7.28
CA SER A 281 18.71 12.94 6.72
C SER A 281 19.39 11.65 6.25
N PRO A 282 19.99 11.62 5.05
CA PRO A 282 20.73 10.45 4.56
C PRO A 282 21.97 10.14 5.40
N SER A 283 22.42 11.10 6.22
CA SER A 283 23.54 10.94 7.15
C SER A 283 23.23 9.98 8.31
N LEU A 284 21.96 9.63 8.54
CA LEU A 284 21.50 8.78 9.63
C LEU A 284 21.26 7.33 9.15
N THR A 285 21.49 6.38 10.05
CA THR A 285 21.03 4.98 9.85
C THR A 285 19.49 4.93 9.86
N ASN A 286 18.90 3.92 9.22
CA ASN A 286 17.44 3.79 9.17
C ASN A 286 16.82 3.61 10.57
N ARG A 287 17.56 2.99 11.50
CA ARG A 287 17.17 2.89 12.91
C ARG A 287 17.13 4.28 13.58
N HIS A 288 18.17 5.10 13.39
CA HIS A 288 18.18 6.48 13.89
C HIS A 288 17.04 7.32 13.31
N LYS A 289 16.75 7.19 12.01
CA LYS A 289 15.60 7.85 11.36
C LYS A 289 14.27 7.40 11.97
N ASP A 290 14.11 6.12 12.31
CA ASP A 290 12.89 5.60 12.94
C ASP A 290 12.70 6.17 14.35
N ILE A 291 13.75 6.20 15.17
CA ILE A 291 13.71 6.75 16.53
C ILE A 291 13.44 8.25 16.51
N ALA A 292 14.17 9.01 15.67
CA ALA A 292 13.98 10.45 15.54
C ALA A 292 12.56 10.77 15.06
N TRP A 293 12.06 10.05 14.04
CA TRP A 293 10.70 10.27 13.53
C TRP A 293 9.62 9.95 14.56
N MET A 294 9.75 8.83 15.28
CA MET A 294 8.82 8.49 16.36
C MET A 294 8.89 9.50 17.52
N ALA A 295 10.07 10.07 17.81
CA ALA A 295 10.22 11.10 18.83
C ALA A 295 9.38 12.33 18.49
N VAL A 296 9.49 12.82 17.25
CA VAL A 296 8.74 14.00 16.78
C VAL A 296 7.24 13.73 16.68
N LYS A 297 6.82 12.53 16.25
CA LYS A 297 5.40 12.16 16.16
C LYS A 297 4.76 11.73 17.49
N GLY A 298 5.53 11.63 18.57
CA GLY A 298 5.05 11.11 19.85
C GLY A 298 4.69 9.61 19.82
N GLY A 299 5.33 8.84 18.94
CA GLY A 299 5.11 7.41 18.75
C GLY A 299 6.14 6.52 19.46
N LEU A 300 7.01 7.09 20.29
CA LEU A 300 7.96 6.30 21.09
C LEU A 300 7.24 5.59 22.24
N PRO A 301 7.63 4.36 22.60
CA PRO A 301 6.99 3.59 23.67
C PRO A 301 7.41 4.09 25.06
N VAL A 302 7.41 5.39 25.34
CA VAL A 302 7.63 5.97 26.69
C VAL A 302 6.47 5.67 27.65
N ARG A 303 6.70 5.68 28.97
CA ARG A 303 5.67 5.33 29.96
C ARG A 303 4.41 6.18 29.81
N SER A 304 4.52 7.48 29.52
CA SER A 304 3.33 8.31 29.26
C SER A 304 2.52 7.80 28.05
N PHE A 305 3.20 7.45 26.96
CA PHE A 305 2.58 6.85 25.77
C PHE A 305 1.95 5.49 26.10
N MET A 306 2.68 4.61 26.77
CA MET A 306 2.21 3.27 27.13
C MET A 306 1.02 3.32 28.10
N HIS A 307 1.07 4.19 29.11
CA HIS A 307 -0.01 4.41 30.06
C HIS A 307 -1.26 4.95 29.37
N SER A 308 -1.12 5.94 28.48
CA SER A 308 -2.27 6.48 27.71
C SER A 308 -3.00 5.42 26.88
N ARG A 309 -2.36 4.27 26.64
CA ARG A 309 -2.87 3.13 25.86
C ARG A 309 -3.16 1.90 26.71
N GLY A 310 -3.10 2.00 28.04
CA GLY A 310 -3.36 0.89 28.95
C GLY A 310 -2.32 -0.25 28.90
N LEU A 311 -1.11 0.02 28.39
CA LEU A 311 -0.02 -0.96 28.32
C LEU A 311 0.87 -0.97 29.57
N CYS A 312 0.76 0.04 30.42
CA CYS A 312 1.51 0.15 31.66
C CYS A 312 0.73 0.97 32.69
N PRO A 313 0.67 0.54 33.97
CA PRO A 313 0.00 1.32 35.01
C PRO A 313 0.82 2.52 35.51
N HIS A 314 2.14 2.54 35.28
CA HIS A 314 3.05 3.58 35.76
C HIS A 314 3.34 4.61 34.67
N ARG A 315 3.45 5.88 35.06
CA ARG A 315 3.87 7.00 34.20
C ARG A 315 5.29 7.46 34.49
N GLU A 316 5.79 7.12 35.66
CA GLU A 316 7.08 7.54 36.18
C GLU A 316 8.23 6.95 35.35
N CYS A 317 9.35 7.68 35.35
CA CYS A 317 10.55 7.25 34.66
C CYS A 317 11.05 5.90 35.21
N PRO A 318 11.33 4.90 34.34
CA PRO A 318 11.82 3.60 34.78
C PRO A 318 13.22 3.66 35.41
N ARG A 319 13.91 4.80 35.34
CA ARG A 319 15.28 5.01 35.85
C ARG A 319 15.34 5.55 37.28
N GLY A 320 14.23 5.49 38.01
CA GLY A 320 14.18 5.85 39.43
C GLY A 320 14.08 7.34 39.73
N CYS A 321 13.85 8.21 38.74
CA CYS A 321 13.52 9.62 39.02
C CYS A 321 11.99 9.85 39.04
N PRO A 322 11.47 10.77 39.86
CA PRO A 322 10.03 10.91 40.13
C PRO A 322 9.21 11.55 38.99
N ALA A 323 9.86 12.01 37.92
CA ALA A 323 9.18 12.66 36.80
C ALA A 323 8.51 11.65 35.84
N GLU A 324 7.45 12.09 35.17
CA GLU A 324 6.79 11.33 34.10
C GLU A 324 7.73 11.12 32.90
N GLU A 325 7.78 9.88 32.37
CA GLU A 325 8.58 9.58 31.17
C GLU A 325 7.86 10.09 29.91
N THR A 326 8.15 11.32 29.53
CA THR A 326 7.84 11.87 28.20
C THR A 326 9.03 11.72 27.24
N THR A 327 8.84 11.94 25.94
CA THR A 327 9.95 12.01 24.97
C THR A 327 10.96 13.10 25.34
N TYR A 328 10.47 14.26 25.80
CA TYR A 328 11.31 15.35 26.31
C TYR A 328 12.09 14.92 27.55
N HIS A 329 11.44 14.25 28.51
CA HIS A 329 12.12 13.74 29.68
C HIS A 329 13.19 12.71 29.31
N LEU A 330 12.83 11.71 28.50
CA LEU A 330 13.73 10.64 28.07
C LEU A 330 15.02 11.16 27.45
N PHE A 331 14.92 12.11 26.52
CA PHE A 331 16.08 12.56 25.74
C PHE A 331 16.77 13.82 26.28
N TRP A 332 16.08 14.63 27.08
CA TRP A 332 16.61 15.90 27.59
C TRP A 332 16.61 15.96 29.12
N ALA A 333 15.45 15.97 29.77
CA ALA A 333 15.38 16.34 31.19
C ALA A 333 15.83 15.27 32.19
N CYS A 334 15.84 13.98 31.82
CA CYS A 334 16.21 12.90 32.73
C CYS A 334 17.64 13.04 33.26
N PRO A 335 17.90 12.88 34.58
CA PRO A 335 19.26 12.93 35.13
C PRO A 335 20.21 11.93 34.47
N PHE A 336 19.72 10.75 34.09
CA PHE A 336 20.51 9.77 33.34
C PHE A 336 20.90 10.28 31.95
N ALA A 337 19.95 10.91 31.23
CA ALA A 337 20.22 11.51 29.94
C ALA A 337 21.21 12.69 30.03
N GLN A 338 21.13 13.50 31.09
CA GLN A 338 22.10 14.56 31.37
C GLN A 338 23.50 14.01 31.62
N ARG A 339 23.64 12.95 32.43
CA ARG A 339 24.94 12.29 32.65
C ARG A 339 25.53 11.75 31.35
N LEU A 340 24.72 11.07 30.53
CA LEU A 340 25.17 10.53 29.24
C LEU A 340 25.63 11.63 28.26
N ARG A 341 24.88 12.74 28.19
CA ARG A 341 25.31 13.90 27.39
C ARG A 341 26.58 14.56 27.95
N GLY A 342 26.72 14.62 29.27
CA GLY A 342 27.95 15.11 29.92
C GLY A 342 29.17 14.25 29.59
N ALA A 343 29.02 12.93 29.58
CA ALA A 343 30.08 12.00 29.19
C ALA A 343 30.50 12.15 27.72
N LEU A 344 29.56 12.50 26.83
CA LEU A 344 29.82 12.74 25.41
C LEU A 344 30.04 14.22 25.06
N LYS A 345 30.29 15.06 26.07
CA LYS A 345 30.41 16.51 25.89
C LYS A 345 31.52 16.87 24.89
N GLN A 346 32.70 16.28 25.05
CA GLN A 346 33.87 16.56 24.18
C GLN A 346 33.58 16.22 22.71
N GLU A 347 32.98 15.06 22.46
CA GLU A 347 32.61 14.62 21.09
C GLU A 347 31.58 15.55 20.44
N MET A 348 30.64 16.08 21.22
CA MET A 348 29.66 17.05 20.71
C MET A 348 30.31 18.42 20.48
N GLU A 349 31.18 18.87 21.40
CA GLU A 349 31.90 20.15 21.31
C GLU A 349 32.86 20.23 20.12
N ALA A 350 33.37 19.09 19.64
CA ALA A 350 34.14 19.00 18.40
C ALA A 350 33.35 19.46 17.17
N HIS A 351 32.02 19.48 17.23
CA HIS A 351 31.14 19.92 16.15
C HIS A 351 30.42 21.22 16.47
N ILE A 352 29.75 21.28 17.63
CA ILE A 352 28.91 22.43 18.03
C ILE A 352 29.20 22.74 19.49
N PRO A 353 29.48 24.02 19.84
CA PRO A 353 29.69 24.42 21.23
C PRO A 353 28.55 23.92 22.12
N TYR A 354 28.87 23.24 23.23
CA TYR A 354 27.87 22.62 24.11
C TYR A 354 26.75 23.57 24.58
N PRO A 355 27.00 24.87 24.87
CA PRO A 355 25.93 25.82 25.20
C PRO A 355 24.88 26.03 24.10
N ASN A 356 25.24 25.76 22.84
CA ASN A 356 24.31 25.83 21.71
C ASN A 356 23.50 24.52 21.56
N ILE A 357 23.80 23.45 22.30
CA ILE A 357 23.03 22.21 22.21
C ILE A 357 21.81 22.34 23.12
N THR A 358 20.63 22.47 22.51
CA THR A 358 19.36 22.65 23.23
C THR A 358 18.48 21.42 23.13
N HIS A 359 17.36 21.41 23.86
CA HIS A 359 16.35 20.37 23.71
C HIS A 359 15.77 20.30 22.28
N HIS A 360 15.68 21.42 21.55
CA HIS A 360 15.28 21.42 20.15
C HIS A 360 16.34 20.78 19.25
N SER A 361 17.63 20.96 19.59
CA SER A 361 18.74 20.30 18.90
C SER A 361 18.66 18.80 19.09
N VAL A 362 18.41 18.35 20.33
CA VAL A 362 18.24 16.93 20.64
C VAL A 362 16.97 16.35 20.03
N LEU A 363 15.81 17.00 20.12
CA LEU A 363 14.56 16.40 19.64
C LEU A 363 14.40 16.49 18.12
N TYR A 364 14.73 17.64 17.54
CA TYR A 364 14.35 18.03 16.17
C TYR A 364 15.55 18.27 15.23
N GLY A 365 16.79 18.22 15.75
CA GLY A 365 17.98 18.58 14.98
C GLY A 365 18.06 20.07 14.66
N LEU A 366 17.39 20.93 15.46
CA LEU A 366 17.40 22.38 15.29
C LEU A 366 18.46 23.00 16.21
N PHE A 367 19.50 23.58 15.63
CA PHE A 367 20.58 24.21 16.37
C PHE A 367 20.40 25.73 16.39
N PRO A 368 20.59 26.39 17.54
CA PRO A 368 20.63 27.85 17.61
C PRO A 368 21.92 28.35 16.94
N LYS A 369 21.82 29.48 16.23
CA LYS A 369 22.90 30.12 15.44
C LYS A 369 23.28 29.35 14.17
N THR A 370 23.97 30.05 13.27
CA THR A 370 24.47 29.50 12.02
C THR A 370 25.72 28.66 12.26
N HIS A 371 25.65 27.39 11.86
CA HIS A 371 26.74 26.43 11.89
C HIS A 371 26.90 25.80 10.51
N SER A 372 28.07 25.26 10.19
CA SER A 372 28.26 24.53 8.94
C SER A 372 27.35 23.29 8.89
N VAL A 373 27.01 22.86 7.67
CA VAL A 373 26.14 21.69 7.47
C VAL A 373 26.81 20.43 8.04
N GLU A 374 28.12 20.34 7.90
CA GLU A 374 28.96 19.23 8.38
C GLU A 374 28.96 19.17 9.91
N ALA A 375 29.09 20.31 10.59
CA ALA A 375 29.02 20.39 12.05
C ALA A 375 27.65 19.96 12.58
N ILE A 376 26.57 20.45 11.94
CA ILE A 376 25.20 20.06 12.28
C ILE A 376 25.00 18.55 12.11
N GLN A 377 25.44 17.98 11.00
CA GLN A 377 25.29 16.55 10.73
C GLN A 377 26.13 15.69 11.68
N GLY A 378 27.36 16.10 11.97
CA GLY A 378 28.23 15.42 12.93
C GLY A 378 27.62 15.37 14.32
N CYS A 379 27.23 16.53 14.87
CA CYS A 379 26.57 16.60 16.16
C CYS A 379 25.23 15.83 16.18
N TRP A 380 24.44 15.92 15.11
CA TRP A 380 23.14 15.24 15.03
C TRP A 380 23.26 13.72 15.05
N ARG A 381 24.29 13.16 14.40
CA ARG A 381 24.58 11.71 14.46
C ARG A 381 24.85 11.26 15.90
N ILE A 382 25.70 11.99 16.63
CA ILE A 382 26.02 11.70 18.03
C ILE A 382 24.75 11.74 18.88
N LEU A 383 23.93 12.79 18.72
CA LEU A 383 22.64 12.91 19.42
C LEU A 383 21.68 11.76 19.11
N CYS A 384 21.65 11.28 17.86
CA CYS A 384 20.86 10.11 17.48
C CYS A 384 21.38 8.81 18.09
N CYS A 385 22.70 8.63 18.23
CA CYS A 385 23.28 7.51 18.98
C CYS A 385 22.87 7.57 20.46
N VAL A 386 22.91 8.75 21.06
CA VAL A 386 22.44 8.98 22.45
C VAL A 386 20.97 8.59 22.59
N LYS A 387 20.11 8.98 21.65
CA LYS A 387 18.69 8.57 21.66
C LYS A 387 18.52 7.06 21.60
N ASP A 388 19.31 6.39 20.77
CA ASP A 388 19.26 4.94 20.64
C ASP A 388 19.63 4.29 21.98
N ILE A 389 20.77 4.65 22.58
CA ILE A 389 21.18 4.16 23.89
C ILE A 389 20.08 4.42 24.94
N LEU A 390 19.55 5.64 25.02
CA LEU A 390 18.50 6.00 25.97
C LEU A 390 17.20 5.23 25.75
N LEU A 391 16.85 4.84 24.52
CA LEU A 391 15.62 4.08 24.30
C LEU A 391 15.77 2.60 24.74
N TYR A 392 16.96 2.02 24.61
CA TYR A 392 17.20 0.59 24.89
C TYR A 392 17.78 0.30 26.28
N ALA A 393 18.49 1.24 26.89
CA ALA A 393 18.99 1.15 28.28
C ALA A 393 17.88 1.45 29.29
N ARG A 394 16.77 0.71 29.22
CA ARG A 394 15.58 0.87 30.07
C ARG A 394 15.48 -0.12 31.22
N THR A 395 16.46 -0.99 31.35
CA THR A 395 16.65 -1.92 32.46
C THR A 395 17.51 -1.30 33.54
#